data_AF-A0A7Y2Z4J4-F1
#
_entry.id   AF-A0A7Y2Z4J4-F1
#
_cell.length_a   1.000
_cell.length_b   1.000
_cell.length_c   1.000
_cell.angle_alpha   90.00
_cell.angle_beta   90.00
_cell.angle_gamma   90.00
#
_symmetry.space_group_name_H-M   'P 1'
#
loop_
_entity.id
_entity.type
_entity.pdbx_description
1 polymer ?
#
loop_
_entity_poly.entity_id
_entity_poly.type
_entity_poly.pdbx_seq_one_letter_code
_entity_poly.pdbx_strand_id
1 'polypeptide(L)'
;MITFDNKMIKKLIAKLRSVERKRLIIYIVVYFLWGILMHNVGQWLEIAKFTFWWQVISTYLLYMIPISILLRGYSFFTQYAYGLVAMAVLEFGGYTLKTSYIYPDNILEQFFGVHTFALGMAMFFALYFPVGNWAVHRIYLLFIDDSGRK
;
A
#
# COMPACT_ATOMS: atom_id res chain seq x y z
N MET A 1 -13.25 24.81 -13.11
CA MET A 1 -14.00 23.52 -13.19
C MET A 1 -13.11 22.53 -13.93
N ILE A 2 -12.41 21.65 -13.21
CA ILE A 2 -11.49 20.68 -13.83
C ILE A 2 -12.35 19.58 -14.45
N THR A 3 -12.56 19.61 -15.76
CA THR A 3 -13.08 18.46 -16.51
C THR A 3 -12.00 17.39 -16.50
N PHE A 4 -12.08 16.46 -15.53
CA PHE A 4 -11.32 15.22 -15.61
C PHE A 4 -11.67 14.55 -16.94
N ASP A 5 -10.71 14.54 -17.88
CA ASP A 5 -10.91 13.94 -19.18
C ASP A 5 -11.33 12.48 -18.99
N ASN A 6 -12.56 12.17 -19.43
CA ASN A 6 -13.19 10.86 -19.35
C ASN A 6 -12.28 9.78 -19.97
N LYS A 7 -11.38 10.16 -20.88
CA LYS A 7 -10.34 9.31 -21.47
C LYS A 7 -9.28 8.84 -20.46
N MET A 8 -8.84 9.70 -19.53
CA MET A 8 -7.82 9.34 -18.53
C MET A 8 -8.38 8.32 -17.53
N ILE A 9 -9.59 8.55 -17.02
CA ILE A 9 -10.27 7.64 -16.09
C ILE A 9 -10.49 6.28 -16.76
N LYS A 10 -10.96 6.25 -18.00
CA LYS A 10 -11.10 5.00 -18.78
C LYS A 10 -9.78 4.25 -18.91
N LYS A 11 -8.65 4.94 -19.11
CA LYS A 11 -7.32 4.32 -19.19
C LYS A 11 -6.89 3.69 -17.87
N LEU A 12 -7.14 4.36 -16.73
CA LEU A 12 -6.86 3.82 -15.40
C LEU A 12 -7.70 2.57 -15.11
N ILE A 13 -9.00 2.63 -15.38
CA ILE A 13 -9.92 1.49 -15.22
C ILE A 13 -9.50 0.33 -16.12
N ALA A 14 -9.12 0.60 -17.37
CA ALA A 14 -8.63 -0.43 -18.28
C ALA A 14 -7.36 -1.10 -17.74
N LYS A 15 -6.42 -0.33 -17.18
CA LYS A 15 -5.21 -0.89 -16.55
C LYS A 15 -5.55 -1.79 -15.37
N LEU A 16 -6.49 -1.39 -14.51
CA LEU A 16 -6.96 -2.23 -13.39
C LEU A 16 -7.64 -3.53 -13.86
N ARG A 17 -8.47 -3.45 -14.91
CA ARG A 17 -9.16 -4.62 -15.48
C ARG A 17 -8.23 -5.55 -16.26
N SER A 18 -7.10 -5.06 -16.76
CA SER A 18 -6.13 -5.87 -17.51
C SER A 18 -5.37 -6.88 -16.67
N VAL A 19 -5.54 -6.88 -15.34
CA VAL A 19 -4.82 -7.80 -14.46
C VAL A 19 -5.45 -9.19 -14.52
N GLU A 20 -4.62 -10.19 -14.83
CA GLU A 20 -5.01 -11.59 -14.79
C GLU A 20 -5.50 -12.00 -13.38
N ARG A 21 -6.55 -12.83 -13.32
CA ARG A 21 -7.16 -13.30 -12.07
C ARG A 21 -6.15 -13.93 -11.11
N LYS A 22 -5.25 -14.80 -11.61
CA LYS A 22 -4.21 -15.43 -10.78
C LYS A 22 -3.33 -14.39 -10.09
N ARG A 23 -2.88 -13.38 -10.84
CA ARG A 23 -2.05 -12.30 -10.31
C ARG A 23 -2.81 -11.43 -9.31
N LEU A 24 -4.10 -11.15 -9.56
CA LEU A 24 -4.95 -10.41 -8.62
C LEU A 24 -5.10 -11.15 -7.29
N ILE A 25 -5.26 -12.48 -7.31
CA ILE A 25 -5.32 -13.28 -6.08
C ILE A 25 -4.00 -13.16 -5.30
N ILE A 26 -2.86 -13.20 -5.98
CA ILE A 26 -1.55 -13.02 -5.33
C ILE A 26 -1.44 -11.61 -4.72
N TYR A 27 -1.89 -10.56 -5.41
CA TYR A 27 -1.98 -9.22 -4.82
C TYR A 27 -2.79 -9.22 -3.53
N ILE A 28 -3.99 -9.80 -3.55
CA ILE A 28 -4.87 -9.89 -2.39
C ILE A 28 -4.18 -10.59 -1.23
N VAL A 29 -3.60 -11.78 -1.47
CA VAL A 29 -2.92 -12.55 -0.43
C VAL A 29 -1.71 -11.80 0.15
N VAL A 30 -0.83 -11.28 -0.72
CA VAL A 30 0.39 -10.57 -0.29
C VAL A 30 0.03 -9.34 0.54
N TYR A 31 -0.85 -8.47 0.03
CA TYR A 31 -1.21 -7.23 0.73
C TYR A 31 -2.02 -7.50 2.00
N PHE A 32 -2.87 -8.52 2.01
CA PHE A 32 -3.64 -8.86 3.21
C PHE A 32 -2.74 -9.39 4.33
N LEU A 33 -1.84 -10.34 4.02
CA LEU A 33 -0.88 -10.86 4.99
C LEU A 33 0.05 -9.77 5.51
N TRP A 34 0.53 -8.91 4.61
CA TRP A 34 1.36 -7.78 4.98
C TRP A 34 0.60 -6.78 5.87
N GLY A 35 -0.68 -6.53 5.57
CA GLY A 35 -1.53 -5.67 6.37
C GLY A 35 -1.79 -6.21 7.78
N ILE A 36 -2.05 -7.51 7.92
CA ILE A 36 -2.16 -8.16 9.23
C ILE A 36 -0.83 -8.06 9.99
N LEU A 37 0.29 -8.38 9.33
CA LEU A 37 1.61 -8.32 9.95
C LEU A 37 1.88 -6.92 10.50
N MET A 38 1.71 -5.88 9.67
CA MET A 38 2.03 -4.51 10.04
C MET A 38 1.05 -3.92 11.04
N HIS A 39 -0.21 -4.34 11.02
CA HIS A 39 -1.17 -3.98 12.07
C HIS A 39 -0.71 -4.51 13.43
N ASN A 40 -0.32 -5.78 13.51
CA ASN A 40 0.15 -6.39 14.76
C ASN A 40 1.50 -5.82 15.20
N VAL A 41 2.44 -5.61 14.27
CA VAL A 41 3.75 -5.00 14.57
C VAL A 41 3.59 -3.57 15.10
N GLY A 42 2.71 -2.77 14.48
CA GLY A 42 2.43 -1.41 14.92
C GLY A 42 1.83 -1.34 16.33
N GLN A 43 1.00 -2.31 16.70
CA GLN A 43 0.45 -2.43 18.06
C GLN A 43 1.48 -2.97 19.05
N TRP A 44 2.25 -3.98 18.66
CA TRP A 44 3.24 -4.64 19.53
C TRP A 44 4.41 -3.72 19.87
N LEU A 45 4.90 -2.95 18.89
CA LEU A 45 5.93 -1.92 19.10
C LEU A 45 5.35 -0.59 19.59
N GLU A 46 4.02 -0.52 19.81
CA GLU A 46 3.32 0.69 20.24
C GLU A 46 3.72 1.91 19.39
N ILE A 47 3.66 1.78 18.06
CA ILE A 47 3.98 2.87 17.11
C ILE A 47 2.69 3.56 16.69
N ALA A 48 1.82 2.80 16.02
CA ALA A 48 0.55 3.30 15.51
C ALA A 48 -0.45 2.15 15.38
N LYS A 49 -1.74 2.47 15.49
CA LYS A 49 -2.85 1.52 15.28
C LYS A 49 -4.01 2.15 14.53
N PHE A 50 -4.76 1.31 13.82
CA PHE A 50 -6.08 1.69 13.32
C PHE A 50 -7.09 1.77 14.46
N THR A 51 -8.14 2.58 14.27
CA THR A 51 -9.30 2.64 15.17
C THR A 51 -10.02 1.31 15.22
N PHE A 52 -10.15 0.64 14.07
CA PHE A 52 -10.83 -0.63 13.91
C PHE A 52 -9.98 -1.60 13.08
N TRP A 53 -9.97 -2.88 13.47
CA TRP A 53 -9.17 -3.92 12.80
C TRP A 53 -9.52 -4.09 11.31
N TRP A 54 -10.80 -3.90 10.94
CA TRP A 54 -11.27 -4.08 9.57
C TRP A 54 -10.68 -3.04 8.61
N GLN A 55 -10.10 -1.95 9.10
CA GLN A 55 -9.43 -0.95 8.29
C GLN A 55 -8.19 -1.49 7.57
N VAL A 56 -7.68 -2.65 7.98
CA VAL A 56 -6.68 -3.40 7.20
C VAL A 56 -7.23 -3.70 5.80
N ILE A 57 -8.51 -4.03 5.67
CA ILE A 57 -9.15 -4.32 4.37
C ILE A 57 -9.23 -3.06 3.52
N SER A 58 -9.77 -1.96 4.05
CA SER A 58 -9.89 -0.72 3.27
C SER A 58 -8.53 -0.15 2.84
N THR A 59 -7.55 -0.21 3.73
CA THR A 59 -6.21 0.31 3.48
C THR A 59 -5.43 -0.59 2.53
N TYR A 60 -5.18 -1.85 2.92
CA TYR A 60 -4.28 -2.71 2.16
C TYR A 60 -4.92 -3.25 0.89
N LEU A 61 -6.20 -3.65 0.95
CA LEU A 61 -6.86 -4.25 -0.21
C LEU A 61 -7.48 -3.19 -1.11
N LEU A 62 -8.33 -2.31 -0.58
CA LEU A 62 -9.10 -1.39 -1.43
C LEU A 62 -8.31 -0.17 -1.89
N TYR A 63 -7.35 0.30 -1.09
CA TYR A 63 -6.53 1.47 -1.44
C TYR A 63 -5.21 1.06 -2.08
N MET A 64 -4.40 0.26 -1.39
CA MET A 64 -3.02 0.00 -1.85
C MET A 64 -2.93 -0.93 -3.06
N ILE A 65 -3.76 -1.97 -3.20
CA ILE A 65 -3.70 -2.86 -4.38
C ILE A 65 -3.96 -2.10 -5.69
N PRO A 66 -5.02 -1.29 -5.84
CA PRO A 66 -5.24 -0.52 -7.06
C PRO A 66 -4.05 0.37 -7.40
N ILE A 67 -3.48 1.07 -6.41
CA ILE A 67 -2.30 1.92 -6.62
C ILE A 67 -1.11 1.05 -7.06
N SER A 68 -0.84 -0.06 -6.39
CA SER A 68 0.24 -0.99 -6.75
C SER A 68 0.11 -1.47 -8.20
N ILE A 69 -1.10 -1.83 -8.63
CA ILE A 69 -1.39 -2.23 -10.02
C ILE A 69 -1.17 -1.07 -10.99
N LEU A 70 -1.58 0.14 -10.64
CA LEU A 70 -1.37 1.33 -11.47
C LEU A 70 0.11 1.68 -11.59
N LEU A 71 0.90 1.44 -10.55
CA LEU A 71 2.35 1.66 -10.54
C LEU A 71 3.13 0.49 -11.14
N ARG A 72 2.48 -0.64 -11.37
CA ARG A 72 3.10 -1.81 -12.00
C ARG A 72 3.62 -1.46 -13.40
N GLY A 73 4.89 -1.81 -13.64
CA GLY A 73 5.60 -1.58 -14.90
C GLY A 73 6.56 -0.38 -14.89
N TYR A 74 6.52 0.46 -13.85
CA TYR A 74 7.53 1.51 -13.65
C TYR A 74 8.77 1.01 -12.91
N SER A 75 9.85 1.80 -12.93
CA SER A 75 11.06 1.50 -12.15
C SER A 75 10.77 1.52 -10.64
N PHE A 76 11.62 0.87 -9.83
CA PHE A 76 11.47 0.83 -8.37
C PHE A 76 11.33 2.24 -7.77
N PHE A 77 12.22 3.15 -8.15
CA PHE A 77 12.21 4.53 -7.65
C PHE A 77 10.96 5.31 -8.11
N THR A 78 10.52 5.12 -9.34
CA THR A 78 9.29 5.76 -9.84
C THR A 78 8.05 5.25 -9.09
N GLN A 79 7.98 3.96 -8.80
CA GLN A 79 6.92 3.40 -7.97
C GLN A 79 6.96 3.98 -6.56
N TYR A 80 8.15 4.12 -5.96
CA TYR A 80 8.32 4.75 -4.67
C TYR A 80 7.84 6.21 -4.67
N ALA A 81 8.26 7.01 -5.64
CA ALA A 81 7.92 8.44 -5.72
C ALA A 81 6.41 8.67 -5.87
N TYR A 82 5.73 7.95 -6.78
CA TYR A 82 4.28 8.05 -6.90
C TYR A 82 3.55 7.40 -5.72
N GLY A 83 4.12 6.34 -5.16
CA GLY A 83 3.63 5.70 -3.95
C GLY A 83 3.65 6.66 -2.75
N LEU A 84 4.68 7.50 -2.64
CA LEU A 84 4.80 8.52 -1.60
C LEU A 84 3.67 9.53 -1.67
N VAL A 85 3.28 9.96 -2.88
CA VAL A 85 2.12 10.86 -3.05
C VAL A 85 0.84 10.19 -2.53
N ALA A 86 0.63 8.92 -2.85
CA ALA A 86 -0.54 8.20 -2.36
C ALA A 86 -0.50 8.00 -0.83
N MET A 87 0.63 7.58 -0.27
CA MET A 87 0.76 7.40 1.18
C MET A 87 0.64 8.71 1.94
N ALA A 88 1.15 9.82 1.40
CA ALA A 88 0.98 11.12 2.04
C ALA A 88 -0.50 11.48 2.19
N VAL A 89 -1.32 11.22 1.16
CA VAL A 89 -2.78 11.42 1.22
C VAL A 89 -3.41 10.49 2.26
N LEU A 90 -3.00 9.21 2.29
CA LEU A 90 -3.55 8.22 3.20
C LEU A 90 -3.21 8.52 4.68
N GLU A 91 -1.94 8.77 4.98
CA GLU A 91 -1.47 9.08 6.34
C GLU A 91 -2.05 10.40 6.83
N PHE A 92 -2.03 11.44 5.99
CA PHE A 92 -2.65 12.72 6.31
C PHE A 92 -4.15 12.56 6.62
N GLY A 93 -4.88 11.86 5.74
CA GLY A 93 -6.31 11.60 5.95
C GLY A 93 -6.56 10.73 7.18
N GLY A 94 -5.71 9.72 7.41
CA GLY A 94 -5.80 8.78 8.52
C GLY A 94 -5.79 9.46 9.88
N TYR A 95 -4.78 10.32 10.11
CA TYR A 95 -4.65 11.08 11.36
C TYR A 95 -5.65 12.23 11.45
N THR A 96 -5.90 12.95 10.36
CA THR A 96 -6.86 14.08 10.35
C THR A 96 -8.27 13.60 10.71
N LEU A 97 -8.70 12.46 10.14
CA LEU A 97 -10.02 11.88 10.39
C LEU A 97 -10.05 10.98 11.64
N LYS A 98 -8.95 10.86 12.39
CA LYS A 98 -8.83 10.02 13.59
C LYS A 98 -9.22 8.55 13.34
N THR A 99 -8.87 8.07 12.15
CA THR A 99 -9.03 6.67 11.76
C THR A 99 -7.73 5.87 12.02
N SER A 100 -6.64 6.57 12.34
CA SER A 100 -5.38 6.02 12.82
C SER A 100 -4.88 6.83 14.00
N TYR A 101 -4.28 6.16 14.98
CA TYR A 101 -3.75 6.75 16.21
C TYR A 101 -2.28 6.42 16.36
N ILE A 102 -1.53 7.40 16.87
CA ILE A 102 -0.13 7.29 17.25
C ILE A 102 -0.11 6.99 18.75
N TYR A 103 0.69 6.03 19.18
CA TYR A 103 0.88 5.77 20.60
C TYR A 103 1.77 6.87 21.22
N PRO A 104 1.45 7.38 22.42
CA PRO A 104 2.30 8.37 23.07
C PRO A 104 3.67 7.80 23.40
N ASP A 105 4.70 8.65 23.37
CA ASP A 105 6.09 8.31 23.73
C ASP A 105 6.69 7.14 22.94
N ASN A 106 6.20 6.88 21.72
CA ASN A 106 6.72 5.80 20.88
C ASN A 106 8.16 6.09 20.38
N ILE A 107 8.91 5.03 20.07
CA ILE A 107 10.32 5.11 19.67
C ILE A 107 10.53 6.02 18.45
N LEU A 108 9.61 5.99 17.47
CA LEU A 108 9.74 6.80 16.26
C LEU A 108 9.47 8.29 16.55
N GLU A 109 8.50 8.59 17.41
CA GLU A 109 8.23 9.95 17.86
C GLU A 109 9.40 10.50 18.69
N GLN A 110 10.04 9.70 19.53
CA GLN A 110 11.24 10.13 20.27
C GLN A 110 12.42 10.41 19.34
N PHE A 111 12.59 9.61 18.27
CA PHE A 111 13.71 9.74 17.36
C PHE A 111 13.53 10.87 16.34
N PHE A 112 12.33 11.00 15.76
CA PHE A 112 12.05 11.99 14.71
C PHE A 112 11.38 13.25 15.23
N GLY A 113 10.58 13.14 16.29
CA GLY A 113 9.69 14.19 16.78
C GLY A 113 8.27 14.07 16.23
N VAL A 114 7.31 14.64 16.98
CA VAL A 114 5.87 14.62 16.67
C VAL A 114 5.51 15.18 15.29
N HIS A 115 6.24 16.21 14.83
CA HIS A 115 5.93 16.91 13.58
C HIS A 115 6.34 16.14 12.33
N THR A 116 7.30 15.23 12.45
CA THR A 116 7.85 14.46 11.32
C THR A 116 7.39 13.02 11.31
N PHE A 117 6.68 12.56 12.34
CA PHE A 117 6.18 11.19 12.44
C PHE A 117 5.35 10.79 11.22
N ALA A 118 4.29 11.55 10.90
CA ALA A 118 3.39 11.21 9.79
C ALA A 118 4.12 11.22 8.43
N LEU A 119 5.10 12.12 8.25
CA LEU A 119 5.95 12.14 7.07
C LEU A 119 6.84 10.89 7.00
N GLY A 120 7.46 10.51 8.13
CA GLY A 120 8.26 9.30 8.25
C GLY A 120 7.46 8.04 7.93
N MET A 121 6.24 7.93 8.45
CA MET A 121 5.33 6.82 8.13
C MET A 121 4.96 6.80 6.65
N ALA A 122 4.64 7.95 6.04
CA ALA A 122 4.35 8.02 4.62
C ALA A 122 5.56 7.59 3.77
N MET A 123 6.76 8.02 4.14
CA MET A 123 8.01 7.63 3.47
C MET A 123 8.30 6.13 3.61
N PHE A 124 8.05 5.55 4.78
CA PHE A 124 8.23 4.13 5.03
C PHE A 124 7.22 3.29 4.23
N PHE A 125 5.93 3.60 4.37
CA PHE A 125 4.87 2.84 3.71
C PHE A 125 4.87 3.00 2.19
N ALA A 126 5.44 4.08 1.65
CA ALA A 126 5.62 4.23 0.20
C ALA A 126 6.50 3.11 -0.40
N LEU A 127 7.38 2.49 0.39
CA LEU A 127 8.17 1.33 -0.03
C LEU A 127 7.31 0.10 -0.32
N TYR A 128 6.06 0.05 0.18
CA TYR A 128 5.21 -1.13 0.00
C TYR A 128 4.80 -1.34 -1.45
N PHE A 129 4.71 -0.28 -2.24
CA PHE A 129 4.38 -0.41 -3.66
C PHE A 129 5.48 -1.11 -4.46
N PRO A 130 6.75 -0.63 -4.46
CA PRO A 130 7.81 -1.32 -5.18
C PRO A 130 8.12 -2.71 -4.58
N VAL A 131 8.14 -2.87 -3.26
CA VAL A 131 8.39 -4.16 -2.60
C VAL A 131 7.24 -5.13 -2.85
N GLY A 132 6.00 -4.68 -2.73
CA GLY A 132 4.80 -5.49 -2.97
C GLY A 132 4.69 -5.92 -4.42
N ASN A 133 4.93 -5.03 -5.39
CA ASN A 133 4.98 -5.40 -6.81
C ASN A 133 6.09 -6.41 -7.11
N TRP A 134 7.27 -6.26 -6.48
CA TRP A 134 8.35 -7.24 -6.61
C TRP A 134 7.96 -8.60 -6.02
N ALA A 135 7.40 -8.64 -4.81
CA ALA A 135 6.98 -9.86 -4.15
C ALA A 135 5.88 -10.60 -4.94
N VAL A 136 4.85 -9.86 -5.38
CA VAL A 136 3.78 -10.40 -6.23
C VAL A 136 4.34 -10.97 -7.53
N HIS A 137 5.29 -10.28 -8.16
CA HIS A 137 5.93 -10.77 -9.38
C HIS A 137 6.70 -12.07 -9.15
N ARG A 138 7.49 -12.15 -8.07
CA ARG A 138 8.25 -13.35 -7.70
C ARG A 138 7.33 -14.54 -7.44
N ILE A 139 6.29 -14.35 -6.64
CA ILE A 139 5.31 -15.41 -6.33
C ILE A 139 4.57 -15.84 -7.60
N TYR A 140 4.20 -14.90 -8.46
CA TYR A 140 3.51 -15.21 -9.71
C TYR A 140 4.38 -16.03 -10.68
N LEU A 141 5.69 -15.77 -10.75
CA LEU A 141 6.61 -16.58 -11.56
C LEU A 141 6.70 -18.02 -11.05
N LEU A 142 6.66 -18.25 -9.74
CA LEU A 142 6.65 -19.61 -9.17
C LEU A 142 5.43 -20.41 -9.64
N PHE A 143 4.25 -19.78 -9.67
CA PHE A 143 3.02 -20.45 -10.14
C PHE A 143 2.95 -20.65 -11.66
N ILE A 144 3.58 -19.78 -12.45
CA ILE A 144 3.66 -19.96 -13.91
C ILE A 144 4.64 -21.07 -14.27
N ASP A 145 5.81 -21.13 -13.64
CA ASP A 145 6.81 -22.14 -13.95
C ASP A 145 6.26 -23.56 -13.67
N ASP A 146 5.47 -23.73 -12.60
CA ASP A 146 4.76 -24.98 -12.30
C ASP A 146 3.67 -25.33 -13.33
N SER A 147 3.12 -24.34 -14.04
CA SER A 147 2.10 -24.58 -15.09
C SER A 147 2.70 -25.15 -16.38
N GLY A 148 4.01 -24.97 -16.59
CA GLY A 148 4.74 -25.46 -17.77
C GLY A 148 5.45 -26.80 -17.57
N ARG A 149 5.41 -27.37 -16.35
CA ARG A 149 6.01 -28.68 -16.01
C ARG A 149 4.98 -29.82 -15.92
N LYS A 150 3.74 -29.60 -16.34
CA LYS A 150 2.70 -30.63 -16.44
C LYS A 150 2.43 -31.02 -17.87
#